data_AF-A0A377AKV6-F1
#
_entry.id   AF-A0A377AKV6-F1
#
_cell.length_a   1.000
_cell.length_b   1.000
_cell.length_c   1.000
_cell.angle_alpha   90.00
_cell.angle_beta   90.00
_cell.angle_gamma   90.00
#
_symmetry.space_group_name_H-M   'P 1'
#
loop_
_entity.id
_entity.type
_entity.pdbx_description
1 polymer ?
#
loop_
_entity_poly.entity_id
_entity_poly.type
_entity_poly.pdbx_seq_one_letter_code
_entity_poly.pdbx_strand_id
1 'polypeptide(L)'
;MKTWAITIVTGFIAIKSTFGGLGYLSYLVPILICISFSFLDSYYLSQEKIFRDVYNKLAAIPVGNEMMYLDFKGEIYKTSQEENNSLMICFKSPSISLFYIPMAIISTVILIIG
;
A
#
# COMPACT_ATOMS: atom_id res chain seq x y z
N MET A 1 -2.78 7.73 1.58
CA MET A 1 -3.52 7.15 0.43
C MET A 1 -4.92 6.68 0.78
N LYS A 2 -5.16 6.17 2.00
CA LYS A 2 -6.46 5.67 2.48
C LYS A 2 -7.64 6.65 2.28
N THR A 3 -7.47 7.93 2.62
CA THR A 3 -8.51 8.95 2.41
C THR A 3 -8.86 9.16 0.93
N TRP A 4 -7.86 9.12 0.04
CA TRP A 4 -8.08 9.21 -1.41
C TRP A 4 -8.83 7.99 -1.94
N ALA A 5 -8.50 6.78 -1.48
CA ALA A 5 -9.24 5.58 -1.82
C ALA A 5 -10.71 5.68 -1.40
N ILE A 6 -10.98 6.17 -0.18
CA ILE A 6 -12.35 6.39 0.31
C ILE A 6 -13.10 7.35 -0.59
N THR A 7 -12.55 8.54 -0.87
CA THR A 7 -13.21 9.58 -1.68
C THR A 7 -13.55 9.09 -3.09
N ILE A 8 -12.63 8.38 -3.73
CA ILE A 8 -12.87 7.86 -5.10
C ILE A 8 -13.94 6.78 -5.07
N VAL A 9 -13.89 5.86 -4.10
CA VAL A 9 -14.89 4.78 -3.97
C VAL A 9 -16.28 5.36 -3.67
N THR A 10 -16.41 6.29 -2.72
CA THR A 10 -17.70 6.91 -2.40
C THR A 10 -18.24 7.76 -3.53
N GLY A 11 -17.37 8.52 -4.23
CA GLY A 11 -17.76 9.26 -5.42
C GLY A 11 -18.32 8.33 -6.51
N PHE A 12 -17.68 7.18 -6.73
CA PHE A 12 -18.13 6.20 -7.73
C PHE A 12 -19.47 5.55 -7.35
N ILE A 13 -19.66 5.22 -6.06
CA ILE A 13 -20.94 4.72 -5.54
C ILE A 13 -22.06 5.74 -5.78
N ALA A 14 -21.82 7.03 -5.49
CA ALA A 14 -22.80 8.09 -5.70
C ALA A 14 -23.17 8.27 -7.18
N ILE A 15 -22.18 8.19 -8.07
CA ILE A 15 -22.40 8.25 -9.53
C ILE A 15 -23.28 7.08 -9.98
N LYS A 16 -22.98 5.85 -9.55
CA LYS A 16 -23.82 4.68 -9.89
C LYS A 16 -25.26 4.87 -9.40
N SER A 17 -25.44 5.28 -8.14
CA SER A 17 -26.75 5.46 -7.53
C SER A 17 -27.59 6.54 -8.24
N THR A 18 -26.96 7.57 -8.79
CA THR A 18 -27.64 8.70 -9.44
C THR A 18 -27.94 8.45 -10.91
N PHE A 19 -26.98 7.88 -11.66
CA PHE A 19 -27.06 7.77 -13.13
C PHE A 19 -27.44 6.37 -13.63
N GLY A 20 -27.61 5.38 -12.74
CA GLY A 20 -28.32 4.13 -13.03
C GLY A 20 -27.67 3.15 -14.01
N GLY A 21 -26.44 3.39 -14.49
CA GLY A 21 -25.92 2.56 -15.58
C GLY A 21 -24.40 2.60 -15.76
N LEU A 22 -23.73 1.58 -15.23
CA LEU A 22 -22.38 1.16 -15.66
C LEU A 22 -22.29 -0.36 -15.89
N GLY A 23 -23.42 -1.07 -15.84
CA GLY A 23 -23.50 -2.52 -16.02
C GLY A 23 -22.63 -3.30 -15.03
N TYR A 24 -22.12 -4.46 -15.45
CA TYR A 24 -21.27 -5.31 -14.61
C TYR A 24 -19.94 -4.64 -14.22
N LEU A 25 -19.45 -3.67 -15.03
CA LEU A 25 -18.21 -2.94 -14.76
C LEU A 25 -18.28 -2.10 -13.47
N SER A 26 -19.47 -1.66 -13.08
CA SER A 26 -19.69 -0.89 -11.83
C SER A 26 -19.16 -1.60 -10.59
N TYR A 27 -19.24 -2.94 -10.56
CA TYR A 27 -18.83 -3.76 -9.43
C TYR A 27 -17.32 -4.00 -9.39
N LEU A 28 -16.65 -3.92 -10.54
CA LEU A 28 -15.21 -4.14 -10.63
C LEU A 28 -14.40 -2.91 -10.25
N VAL A 29 -14.94 -1.71 -10.46
CA VAL A 29 -14.20 -0.44 -10.26
C VAL A 29 -13.74 -0.24 -8.80
N PRO A 30 -14.58 -0.40 -7.76
CA PRO A 30 -14.12 -0.24 -6.37
C PRO A 30 -13.06 -1.27 -5.99
N ILE A 31 -13.19 -2.51 -6.49
CA ILE A 31 -12.22 -3.58 -6.26
C ILE A 31 -10.88 -3.20 -6.89
N LEU A 32 -10.89 -2.72 -8.14
CA LEU A 32 -9.69 -2.26 -8.83
C LEU A 32 -9.01 -1.11 -8.06
N ILE A 33 -9.78 -0.12 -7.63
CA ILE A 33 -9.28 1.00 -6.82
C ILE A 33 -8.65 0.47 -5.52
N CYS A 34 -9.35 -0.41 -4.79
CA CYS A 34 -8.82 -0.99 -3.55
C CYS A 34 -7.51 -1.75 -3.78
N ILE A 35 -7.40 -2.52 -4.87
CA ILE A 35 -6.17 -3.25 -5.22
C ILE A 35 -5.03 -2.27 -5.54
N SER A 36 -5.28 -1.26 -6.39
CA SER A 36 -4.25 -0.28 -6.78
C SER A 36 -3.74 0.51 -5.58
N PHE A 37 -4.65 0.97 -4.71
CA PHE A 37 -4.28 1.73 -3.52
C PHE A 37 -3.62 0.86 -2.44
N SER A 38 -4.05 -0.41 -2.30
CA SER A 38 -3.39 -1.38 -1.43
C SER A 38 -1.96 -1.69 -1.90
N PHE A 39 -1.75 -1.83 -3.22
CA PHE A 39 -0.43 -2.03 -3.80
C PHE A 39 0.49 -0.84 -3.52
N LEU A 40 0.00 0.39 -3.73
CA LEU A 40 0.76 1.60 -3.43
C LEU A 40 1.12 1.71 -1.94
N ASP A 41 0.16 1.50 -1.04
CA ASP A 41 0.42 1.51 0.40
C ASP A 41 1.46 0.44 0.80
N SER A 42 1.42 -0.73 0.16
CA SER A 42 2.38 -1.82 0.39
C SER A 42 3.78 -1.48 -0.11
N TYR A 43 3.85 -0.80 -1.26
CA TYR A 43 5.09 -0.30 -1.81
C TYR A 43 5.74 0.74 -0.90
N TYR A 44 4.99 1.72 -0.42
CA TYR A 44 5.51 2.70 0.53
C TYR A 44 5.96 2.05 1.83
N LEU A 45 5.21 1.07 2.34
CA LEU A 45 5.59 0.34 3.56
C LEU A 45 6.90 -0.44 3.39
N SER A 46 7.11 -1.08 2.23
CA SER A 46 8.38 -1.76 1.91
C SER A 46 9.55 -0.79 1.90
N GLN A 47 9.39 0.37 1.25
CA GLN A 47 10.43 1.40 1.21
C GLN A 47 10.76 1.95 2.60
N GLU A 48 9.76 2.16 3.46
CA GLU A 48 9.96 2.60 4.84
C GLU A 48 10.78 1.58 5.65
N LYS A 49 10.47 0.28 5.52
CA LYS A 49 11.23 -0.78 6.18
C LYS A 49 12.68 -0.81 5.72
N ILE A 50 12.92 -0.78 4.40
CA ILE A 50 14.27 -0.77 3.83
C ILE A 50 15.06 0.43 4.36
N PHE A 51 14.47 1.62 4.36
CA PHE A 51 15.11 2.82 4.88
C PHE A 51 15.45 2.68 6.37
N ARG A 52 14.50 2.21 7.18
CA ARG A 52 14.69 2.02 8.63
C ARG A 52 15.78 1.00 8.94
N ASP A 53 15.83 -0.10 8.20
CA ASP A 53 16.83 -1.15 8.38
C ASP A 53 18.23 -0.67 7.99
N VAL A 54 18.35 0.03 6.86
CA VAL A 54 19.63 0.65 6.46
C VAL A 54 20.07 1.69 7.50
N TYR A 55 19.17 2.54 7.96
CA TYR A 55 19.46 3.52 9.01
C TYR A 55 19.95 2.87 10.31
N ASN A 56 19.26 1.82 10.77
CA ASN A 56 19.65 1.10 11.99
C ASN A 56 21.03 0.43 11.84
N LYS A 57 21.33 -0.15 10.67
CA LYS A 57 22.65 -0.73 10.36
C LYS A 57 23.75 0.33 10.44
N LEU A 58 23.50 1.52 9.91
CA LEU A 58 24.46 2.63 9.91
C LEU A 58 24.64 3.25 11.30
N ALA A 59 23.55 3.44 12.05
CA ALA A 59 23.57 4.01 13.39
C ALA A 59 24.30 3.11 14.40
N ALA A 60 24.40 1.81 14.13
CA ALA A 60 25.15 0.86 14.97
C ALA A 60 26.68 0.94 14.75
N ILE A 61 27.17 1.68 13.75
CA ILE A 61 28.60 1.81 13.47
C ILE A 61 29.23 2.84 14.42
N PRO A 62 30.30 2.49 15.16
CA PRO A 62 30.93 3.42 16.09
C PRO A 62 31.62 4.59 15.36
N VAL A 63 31.58 5.77 15.98
CA VAL A 63 32.21 6.99 15.47
C VAL A 63 33.73 6.79 15.39
N GLY A 64 34.31 6.99 14.21
CA GLY A 64 35.74 6.80 13.94
C GLY A 64 36.08 5.64 12.99
N ASN A 65 35.09 4.85 12.57
CA ASN A 65 35.27 3.85 11.53
C ASN A 65 35.36 4.51 10.13
N GLU A 66 36.22 4.01 9.22
CA GLU A 66 36.46 4.56 7.86
C GLU A 66 35.28 4.34 6.88
N MET A 67 34.05 4.22 7.39
CA MET A 67 32.88 4.02 6.56
C MET A 67 32.44 5.34 5.93
N MET A 68 32.28 5.36 4.60
CA MET A 68 31.73 6.51 3.89
C MET A 68 30.21 6.57 4.11
N TYR A 69 29.78 7.34 5.12
CA TYR A 69 28.37 7.61 5.46
C TYR A 69 27.58 8.38 4.38
N LEU A 70 28.00 8.36 3.12
CA LEU A 70 27.30 8.99 2.00
C LEU A 70 27.02 8.01 0.86
N ASP A 71 27.63 6.82 0.87
CA ASP A 71 27.36 5.77 -0.12
C ASP A 71 26.53 4.64 0.49
N PHE A 72 25.20 4.78 0.38
CA PHE A 72 24.24 3.82 0.92
C PHE A 72 23.63 2.91 -0.13
N LYS A 73 23.99 3.09 -1.41
CA LYS A 73 23.33 2.41 -2.53
C LYS A 73 23.50 0.89 -2.44
N GLY A 74 24.67 0.43 -2.00
CA GLY A 74 24.95 -0.98 -1.77
C GLY A 74 24.15 -1.58 -0.62
N GLU A 75 24.00 -0.86 0.49
CA GLU A 75 23.24 -1.31 1.67
C GLU A 75 21.73 -1.35 1.41
N ILE A 76 21.21 -0.39 0.63
CA ILE A 76 19.81 -0.40 0.15
C ILE A 76 19.57 -1.64 -0.71
N TYR A 77 20.47 -1.95 -1.66
CA TYR A 77 20.32 -3.13 -2.52
C TYR A 77 20.29 -4.44 -1.71
N LYS A 78 21.24 -4.61 -0.77
CA LYS A 78 21.28 -5.79 0.12
C LYS A 78 20.00 -5.92 0.94
N THR A 79 19.55 -4.82 1.54
CA THR A 79 18.37 -4.81 2.42
C THR A 79 17.06 -4.99 1.63
N SER A 80 17.03 -4.56 0.37
CA SER A 80 15.87 -4.77 -0.52
C SER A 80 15.66 -6.22 -0.96
N GLN A 81 16.72 -7.05 -0.89
CA GLN A 81 16.67 -8.49 -1.18
C GLN A 81 16.18 -9.31 0.04
N GLU A 82 16.06 -8.70 1.21
CA GLU A 82 15.58 -9.39 2.41
C GLU A 82 14.08 -9.71 2.29
N GLU A 83 13.70 -10.95 2.61
CA GLU A 83 12.34 -11.46 2.39
C GLU A 83 11.27 -10.61 3.12
N ASN A 84 11.58 -10.15 4.34
CA ASN A 84 10.68 -9.33 5.17
C ASN A 84 10.37 -7.95 4.56
N ASN A 85 11.23 -7.49 3.66
CA ASN A 85 11.09 -6.23 2.95
C ASN A 85 10.40 -6.39 1.59
N SER A 86 10.07 -7.62 1.19
CA SER A 86 9.32 -7.90 -0.02
C SER A 86 7.94 -7.26 -0.02
N LEU A 87 7.55 -6.74 -1.19
CA LEU A 87 6.25 -6.12 -1.43
C LEU A 87 5.09 -7.06 -1.11
N MET A 88 5.27 -8.36 -1.35
CA MET A 88 4.23 -9.38 -1.12
C MET A 88 3.92 -9.55 0.38
N ILE A 89 4.95 -9.46 1.23
CA ILE A 89 4.79 -9.52 2.69
C ILE A 89 4.14 -8.24 3.20
N CYS A 90 4.55 -7.09 2.65
CA CYS A 90 3.94 -5.82 2.98
C CYS A 90 2.46 -5.76 2.57
N PHE A 91 2.09 -6.36 1.43
CA PHE A 91 0.70 -6.46 1.00
C PHE A 91 -0.18 -7.30 1.93
N LYS A 92 0.39 -8.34 2.54
CA LYS A 92 -0.28 -9.13 3.59
C LYS A 92 -0.23 -8.48 4.97
N SER A 93 0.39 -7.31 5.11
CA SER A 93 0.50 -6.62 6.39
C SER A 93 -0.88 -6.36 6.99
N PRO A 94 -1.07 -6.62 8.31
CA PRO A 94 -2.35 -6.42 8.98
C PRO A 94 -2.86 -4.99 8.80
N SER A 95 -1.98 -3.98 8.79
CA SER A 95 -2.35 -2.57 8.65
C SER A 95 -2.99 -2.22 7.30
N ILE A 96 -2.67 -2.97 6.25
CA ILE A 96 -3.18 -2.74 4.88
C ILE A 96 -4.41 -3.62 4.67
N SER A 97 -4.29 -4.91 4.97
CA SER A 97 -5.36 -5.88 4.85
C SER A 97 -6.61 -5.49 5.63
N LEU A 98 -6.45 -5.04 6.88
CA LEU A 98 -7.56 -4.66 7.75
C LEU A 98 -8.30 -3.39 7.28
N PHE A 99 -7.68 -2.59 6.42
CA PHE A 99 -8.32 -1.42 5.83
C PHE A 99 -9.01 -1.76 4.50
N TYR A 100 -8.28 -2.36 3.55
CA TYR A 100 -8.79 -2.55 2.19
C TYR A 100 -9.78 -3.73 2.06
N ILE A 101 -9.68 -4.78 2.91
CA ILE A 101 -10.63 -5.90 2.88
C ILE A 101 -12.04 -5.45 3.31
N PRO A 102 -12.24 -4.81 4.49
CA PRO A 102 -13.57 -4.33 4.87
C PRO A 102 -14.11 -3.28 3.90
N MET A 103 -13.25 -2.40 3.39
CA MET A 103 -13.65 -1.40 2.39
C MET A 103 -14.20 -2.04 1.11
N ALA A 104 -13.51 -3.06 0.59
CA ALA A 104 -13.96 -3.80 -0.59
C ALA A 104 -15.31 -4.50 -0.34
N ILE A 105 -15.48 -5.14 0.83
CA ILE A 105 -16.73 -5.82 1.21
C ILE A 105 -17.88 -4.80 1.29
N ILE A 106 -17.70 -3.71 2.04
CA ILE A 106 -18.74 -2.68 2.23
C ILE A 106 -19.12 -2.06 0.88
N SER A 107 -18.13 -1.70 0.05
CA SER A 107 -18.40 -1.12 -1.27
C SER A 107 -19.19 -2.09 -2.16
N THR A 108 -18.86 -3.38 -2.15
CA THR A 108 -19.57 -4.41 -2.92
C THR A 108 -21.00 -4.58 -2.44
N VAL A 109 -21.22 -4.63 -1.12
CA VAL A 109 -22.56 -4.76 -0.52
C VAL A 109 -23.44 -3.57 -0.90
N ILE A 110 -22.93 -2.35 -0.78
CA ILE A 110 -23.68 -1.14 -1.15
C ILE A 110 -24.08 -1.17 -2.63
N LEU A 111 -23.18 -1.60 -3.51
CA LEU A 111 -23.45 -1.67 -4.94
C LEU A 111 -24.40 -2.81 -5.32
N ILE A 112 -24.51 -3.90 -4.55
CA ILE A 112 -25.46 -4.97 -4.85
C ILE A 112 -26.87 -4.59 -4.38
N ILE A 113 -26.97 -3.92 -3.23
CA ILE A 113 -28.26 -3.53 -2.64
C ILE A 113 -28.85 -2.28 -3.32
N GLY A 114 -28.02 -1.29 -3.64
CA GLY A 114 -28.43 -0.01 -4.24
C GLY A 114 -28.27 0.01 -5.74
#